data_AF-A0AA89AX19-F1
#
_entry.id   AF-A0AA89AX19-F1
#
_cell.length_a   1.000
_cell.length_b   1.000
_cell.length_c   1.000
_cell.angle_alpha   90.00
_cell.angle_beta   90.00
_cell.angle_gamma   90.00
#
_symmetry.space_group_name_H-M   'P 1'
#
loop_
_entity.id
_entity.type
_entity.pdbx_description
1 polymer ?
#
loop_
_entity_poly.entity_id
_entity_poly.type
_entity_poly.pdbx_seq_one_letter_code
_entity_poly.pdbx_strand_id
1 'polypeptide(L)'
;MDARAHSLRNEVPLTGHCLHVTIDAGTNNDQLLKDEFYFGLRQRRAKAGLEYAELLDEFMSAVKQNYGEKILVQFLEKIIDL
;
A
#
# COMPACT_ATOMS: atom_id res chain seq x y z
N MET A 1 -25.86 -35.54 5.46
CA MET A 1 -25.03 -36.25 4.46
C MET A 1 -25.77 -36.10 3.14
N ASP A 2 -25.29 -35.44 2.10
CA ASP A 2 -23.91 -35.19 1.70
C ASP A 2 -23.82 -33.86 0.96
N ALA A 3 -22.79 -33.11 1.33
CA ALA A 3 -22.34 -31.89 0.67
C ALA A 3 -21.26 -32.33 -0.31
N ARG A 4 -21.53 -32.28 -1.61
CA ARG A 4 -20.49 -32.35 -2.64
C ARG A 4 -20.78 -31.26 -3.66
N ALA A 5 -20.30 -30.06 -3.38
CA ALA A 5 -19.01 -29.62 -3.91
C ALA A 5 -19.05 -29.65 -5.45
N HIS A 6 -19.69 -28.62 -6.02
CA HIS A 6 -19.40 -28.19 -7.37
C HIS A 6 -18.00 -27.55 -7.34
N SER A 7 -17.00 -28.42 -7.22
CA SER A 7 -15.61 -28.16 -7.54
C SER A 7 -15.53 -27.70 -9.00
N LEU A 8 -14.54 -26.87 -9.32
CA LEU A 8 -14.22 -26.26 -10.63
C LEU A 8 -14.66 -24.80 -10.82
N ARG A 9 -14.62 -23.96 -9.79
CA ARG A 9 -14.35 -22.52 -9.99
C ARG A 9 -12.88 -22.23 -9.72
N ASN A 10 -12.09 -22.41 -10.77
CA ASN A 10 -10.92 -21.59 -11.11
C ASN A 10 -9.93 -21.29 -9.98
N GLU A 11 -8.88 -22.11 -9.89
CA GLU A 11 -7.61 -21.76 -9.24
C GLU A 11 -6.82 -20.71 -10.03
N VAL A 12 -7.48 -19.64 -10.47
CA VAL A 12 -6.78 -18.43 -10.90
C VAL A 12 -6.52 -17.65 -9.62
N PRO A 13 -5.26 -17.40 -9.21
CA PRO A 13 -5.02 -16.60 -8.03
C PRO A 13 -5.68 -15.23 -8.25
N LEU A 14 -6.36 -14.69 -7.22
CA LEU A 14 -7.18 -13.47 -7.19
C LEU A 14 -6.47 -12.16 -7.64
N THR A 15 -5.31 -12.28 -8.28
CA THR A 15 -4.37 -11.25 -8.75
C THR A 15 -4.98 -10.13 -9.61
N GLY A 16 -6.17 -10.31 -10.18
CA GLY A 16 -6.86 -9.25 -10.93
C GLY A 16 -7.58 -8.20 -10.07
N HIS A 17 -7.66 -8.38 -8.74
CA HIS A 17 -8.44 -7.53 -7.84
C HIS A 17 -7.64 -6.92 -6.69
N CYS A 18 -6.31 -7.04 -6.71
CA CYS A 18 -5.43 -6.47 -5.69
C CYS A 18 -4.51 -5.43 -6.30
N LEU A 19 -4.42 -4.25 -5.66
CA LEU A 19 -3.47 -3.21 -5.99
C LEU A 19 -2.48 -3.04 -4.84
N HIS A 20 -1.19 -3.24 -5.12
CA HIS A 20 -0.14 -2.94 -4.15
C HIS A 20 0.27 -1.47 -4.26
N VAL A 21 0.25 -0.76 -3.14
CA VAL A 21 0.60 0.67 -3.08
C VAL A 21 1.71 0.86 -2.05
N THR A 22 2.71 1.66 -2.42
CA THR A 22 3.73 2.17 -1.49
C THR A 22 3.56 3.68 -1.38
N ILE A 23 3.34 4.16 -0.15
CA ILE A 23 3.33 5.60 0.14
C ILE A 23 4.73 5.98 0.59
N ASP A 24 5.45 6.65 -0.30
CA ASP A 24 6.78 7.16 0.00
C ASP A 24 6.69 8.57 0.60
N ALA A 25 6.98 8.65 1.90
CA ALA A 25 7.04 9.90 2.65
C ALA A 25 8.48 10.29 3.03
N GLY A 26 9.47 9.70 2.37
CA GLY A 26 10.89 9.77 2.72
C GLY A 26 11.33 8.68 3.71
N THR A 27 12.63 8.66 3.98
CA THR A 27 13.30 7.66 4.83
C THR A 27 14.16 8.33 5.90
N ASN A 28 14.18 7.76 7.09
CA ASN A 28 15.12 8.19 8.13
C ASN A 28 16.44 7.40 8.11
N ASN A 29 16.58 6.45 7.18
CA ASN A 29 17.78 5.66 7.01
C ASN A 29 18.84 6.45 6.21
N ASP A 30 19.88 6.92 6.90
CA ASP A 30 20.97 7.70 6.32
C ASP A 30 21.78 6.91 5.26
N GLN A 31 21.74 5.58 5.27
CA GLN A 31 22.38 4.76 4.23
C GLN A 31 21.60 4.87 2.92
N LEU A 32 20.27 4.74 2.97
CA LEU A 32 19.40 4.87 1.79
C LEU A 32 19.44 6.28 1.20
N LEU A 33 19.54 7.33 2.04
CA LEU A 33 19.70 8.70 1.56
C LEU A 33 20.97 8.89 0.71
N LYS A 34 22.03 8.13 1.01
CA LYS A 34 23.33 8.19 0.32
C LYS A 34 23.46 7.15 -0.81
N ASP A 35 22.58 6.16 -0.85
CA ASP A 35 22.63 5.09 -1.84
C ASP A 35 22.13 5.60 -3.20
N GLU A 36 22.99 5.62 -4.22
CA GLU A 36 22.66 6.07 -5.58
C GLU A 36 21.53 5.24 -6.22
N PHE A 37 21.31 4.00 -5.76
CA PHE A 37 20.26 3.11 -6.26
C PHE A 37 18.95 3.17 -5.45
N TYR A 38 18.89 3.98 -4.39
CA TYR A 38 17.64 4.23 -3.69
C TYR A 38 16.64 4.94 -4.62
N PHE A 39 15.50 4.27 -4.85
CA PHE A 39 14.45 4.73 -5.75
C PHE A 39 13.41 5.64 -5.08
N GLY A 40 13.45 5.75 -3.75
CA GLY A 40 12.54 6.60 -2.99
C GLY A 40 13.00 8.05 -2.86
N LEU A 41 12.21 8.84 -2.14
CA LEU A 41 12.49 10.25 -1.86
C LEU A 41 13.75 10.40 -1.01
N ARG A 42 14.74 11.12 -1.54
CA ARG A 42 16.02 11.43 -0.86
C ARG A 42 15.89 12.55 0.18
N GLN A 43 14.94 12.40 1.09
CA GLN A 43 14.69 13.32 2.19
C GLN A 43 14.32 12.54 3.45
N ARG A 44 14.59 13.14 4.61
CA ARG A 44 14.09 12.60 5.89
C ARG A 44 12.58 12.54 5.88
N ARG A 45 12.02 11.53 6.55
CA ARG A 45 10.57 11.34 6.59
C ARG A 45 9.89 12.63 7.06
N ALA A 46 8.81 13.04 6.37
CA ALA A 46 7.96 14.12 6.87
C ALA A 46 7.64 13.82 8.34
N LYS A 47 7.94 14.76 9.25
CA LYS A 47 7.71 14.54 10.68
C LYS A 47 6.26 14.16 10.87
N ALA A 48 5.99 13.12 11.68
CA ALA A 48 4.63 12.70 12.00
C ALA A 48 3.80 13.94 12.38
N GLY A 49 2.82 14.26 11.55
CA GLY A 49 2.23 15.58 11.51
C GLY A 49 1.23 15.73 10.37
N LEU A 50 0.77 16.97 10.16
CA LEU A 50 -0.35 17.30 9.29
C LEU A 50 -0.15 16.82 7.85
N GLU A 51 1.04 17.02 7.26
CA GLU A 51 1.31 16.65 5.86
C GLU A 51 1.13 15.15 5.57
N TYR A 52 1.57 14.28 6.47
CA TYR A 52 1.40 12.84 6.30
C TYR A 52 -0.07 12.42 6.45
N ALA A 53 -0.78 13.03 7.39
CA ALA A 53 -2.21 12.79 7.57
C ALA A 53 -3.03 13.27 6.36
N GLU A 54 -2.74 14.45 5.84
CA GLU A 54 -3.39 15.01 4.64
C GLU A 54 -3.17 14.12 3.41
N LEU A 55 -1.94 13.61 3.24
CA LEU A 55 -1.65 12.65 2.17
C LEU A 55 -2.46 11.36 2.29
N LEU A 56 -2.58 10.82 3.51
CA LEU A 56 -3.39 9.62 3.75
C LEU A 56 -4.88 9.88 3.50
N ASP A 57 -5.39 11.02 3.93
CA ASP A 57 -6.79 11.41 3.74
C ASP A 57 -7.12 11.59 2.25
N GLU A 58 -6.23 12.23 1.50
CA GLU A 58 -6.34 12.35 0.04
C GLU A 58 -6.32 10.97 -0.62
N PHE A 59 -5.37 10.11 -0.24
CA PHE A 59 -5.26 8.76 -0.78
C PHE A 59 -6.53 7.94 -0.51
N MET A 60 -7.04 7.94 0.72
CA MET A 60 -8.25 7.20 1.09
C MET A 60 -9.48 7.73 0.35
N SER A 61 -9.59 9.04 0.18
CA SER A 61 -10.67 9.68 -0.58
C SER A 61 -10.63 9.28 -2.05
N ALA A 62 -9.46 9.34 -2.68
CA ALA A 62 -9.26 8.94 -4.07
C ALA A 62 -9.52 7.44 -4.28
N VAL A 63 -9.09 6.58 -3.35
CA VAL A 63 -9.34 5.14 -3.41
C VAL A 63 -10.84 4.84 -3.38
N LYS A 64 -11.59 5.46 -2.47
CA LYS A 64 -13.05 5.30 -2.42
C LYS A 64 -13.74 5.82 -3.67
N GLN A 65 -13.32 6.98 -4.18
CA GLN A 65 -13.89 7.57 -5.39
C GLN A 65 -13.68 6.68 -6.62
N ASN A 66 -12.50 6.04 -6.75
CA ASN A 66 -12.14 5.26 -7.93
C ASN A 66 -12.57 3.79 -7.86
N TYR A 67 -12.64 3.19 -6.68
CA TYR A 67 -12.92 1.76 -6.49
C TYR A 67 -14.21 1.44 -5.71
N GLY A 68 -14.89 2.48 -5.20
CA GLY A 68 -16.15 2.37 -4.47
C GLY A 68 -16.01 2.03 -2.98
N GLU A 69 -17.12 2.14 -2.25
CA GLU A 69 -17.17 2.02 -0.78
C GLU A 69 -16.86 0.61 -0.23
N LYS A 70 -16.86 -0.42 -1.09
CA LYS A 70 -16.62 -1.82 -0.68
C LYS A 70 -15.15 -2.25 -0.76
N ILE A 71 -14.25 -1.33 -1.09
CA ILE A 71 -12.82 -1.65 -1.18
C ILE A 71 -12.24 -1.97 0.21
N LEU A 72 -11.43 -3.01 0.28
CA LEU A 72 -10.62 -3.33 1.44
C LEU A 72 -9.26 -2.65 1.30
N VAL A 73 -8.95 -1.75 2.23
CA VAL A 73 -7.60 -1.16 2.36
C VAL A 73 -6.91 -1.81 3.55
N GLN A 74 -5.81 -2.50 3.29
CA GLN A 74 -5.00 -3.15 4.32
C GLN A 74 -3.68 -2.41 4.49
N PHE A 75 -3.43 -1.90 5.70
CA PHE A 75 -2.14 -1.33 6.06
C PHE A 75 -1.16 -2.46 6.40
N LEU A 76 0.02 -2.42 5.79
CA LEU A 76 1.12 -3.32 6.09
C LEU A 76 2.24 -2.51 6.74
N GLU A 77 2.79 -3.00 7.84
CA GLU A 77 4.02 -2.45 8.41
C GLU A 77 5.21 -2.88 7.54
N LYS A 78 5.38 -2.19 6.41
CA LYS A 78 6.64 -2.20 5.67
C LYS A 78 7.16 -0.78 5.65
N ILE A 79 7.97 -0.47 6.66
CA ILE A 79 8.78 0.74 6.64
C ILE A 79 9.82 0.53 5.52
N ILE A 80 9.93 1.45 4.56
CA ILE A 80 11.03 1.50 3.56
C ILE A 80 12.37 1.85 4.25
N ASP A 81 12.49 1.62 5.55
CA ASP A 81 13.73 1.78 6.32
C ASP A 81 14.39 0.41 6.56
N LEU A 82 13.97 -0.66 5.84
CA LEU A 82 14.65 -1.97 5.86
C LEU A 82 16.17 -1.84 5.76
#